data_AF-A0A2J5PP65-F1
#
_entry.id   AF-A0A2J5PP65-F1
#
_cell.length_a   1.000
_cell.length_b   1.000
_cell.length_c   1.000
_cell.angle_alpha   90.00
_cell.angle_beta   90.00
_cell.angle_gamma   90.00
#
_symmetry.space_group_name_H-M   'P 1'
#
loop_
_entity.id
_entity.type
_entity.pdbx_description
1 polymer ?
#
loop_
_entity_poly.entity_id
_entity_poly.type
_entity_poly.pdbx_seq_one_letter_code
_entity_poly.pdbx_strand_id
1 'polypeptide(L)' 'NSFTQTPEGEDVLVYHARNYTEIEGDPLYDPNRHTRLKLVRWDENGMPDFGIPAADTD' A
#
# COMPACT_ATOMS: atom_id res chain seq x y z
N ASN A 1 3.68 3.47 5.98
CA ASN A 1 4.22 3.04 4.67
C ASN A 1 5.72 3.29 4.64
N SER A 2 6.41 2.77 3.63
CA SER A 2 7.79 3.07 3.27
C SER A 2 7.93 3.16 1.74
N PHE A 3 9.09 3.59 1.26
CA PHE A 3 9.41 3.70 -0.17
C PHE A 3 10.68 2.91 -0.51
N THR A 4 10.71 2.31 -1.69
CA THR A 4 11.87 1.62 -2.27
C THR A 4 11.84 1.77 -3.79
N GLN A 5 12.86 1.29 -4.49
CA GLN A 5 12.89 1.28 -5.95
C GLN A 5 12.93 -0.15 -6.50
N THR A 6 12.40 -0.34 -7.71
CA THR A 6 12.65 -1.54 -8.52
C THR A 6 14.12 -1.55 -9.00
N PRO A 7 14.66 -2.70 -9.44
CA PRO A 7 15.97 -2.74 -10.07
C PRO A 7 16.13 -1.78 -11.26
N GLU A 8 15.03 -1.49 -11.95
CA GLU A 8 14.95 -0.59 -13.09
C GLU A 8 14.84 0.91 -12.68
N GLY A 9 14.71 1.19 -11.38
CA GLY A 9 14.68 2.55 -10.81
C GLY A 9 13.29 3.16 -10.64
N GLU A 10 12.22 2.39 -10.75
CA GLU A 10 10.85 2.88 -10.53
C GLU A 10 10.52 2.94 -9.04
N ASP A 11 9.88 4.02 -8.58
CA ASP A 11 9.51 4.18 -7.18
C ASP A 11 8.32 3.29 -6.78
N VAL A 12 8.45 2.63 -5.63
CA VAL A 12 7.47 1.69 -5.08
C VAL A 12 7.02 2.15 -3.70
N LEU A 13 5.70 2.27 -3.52
CA LEU A 13 5.03 2.43 -2.23
C LEU A 13 4.82 1.06 -1.59
N VAL A 14 5.38 0.87 -0.39
CA VAL A 14 5.16 -0.30 0.46
C VAL A 14 4.26 0.09 1.63
N TYR A 15 3.13 -0.60 1.81
CA TYR A 15 2.16 -0.28 2.86
C TYR A 15 1.52 -1.54 3.45
N HIS A 16 0.85 -1.42 4.60
CA HIS A 16 0.04 -2.50 5.14
C HIS A 16 -1.44 -2.10 5.08
N ALA A 17 -2.31 -3.07 4.81
CA ALA A 17 -3.76 -2.90 4.87
C ALA A 17 -4.44 -4.20 5.33
N ARG A 18 -5.64 -4.04 5.89
CA ARG A 18 -6.60 -5.14 6.10
C ARG A 18 -7.63 -5.11 4.97
N ASN A 19 -8.24 -6.24 4.69
CA ASN A 19 -9.32 -6.37 3.70
C ASN A 19 -10.73 -6.22 4.30
N TYR A 20 -10.82 -5.91 5.59
CA TYR A 20 -12.07 -5.67 6.31
C TYR A 20 -11.95 -4.46 7.24
N THR A 21 -13.10 -3.87 7.58
CA THR A 21 -13.20 -2.65 8.37
C THR A 21 -13.48 -2.91 9.85
N GLU A 22 -14.18 -3.98 10.18
CA GLU A 22 -14.57 -4.30 11.56
C GLU A 22 -13.54 -5.26 12.18
N ILE A 23 -12.97 -4.85 13.32
CA ILE A 23 -12.04 -5.67 14.10
C ILE A 23 -12.74 -5.98 15.43
N GLU A 24 -12.94 -7.26 15.73
CA GLU A 24 -13.35 -7.68 17.07
C GLU A 24 -12.12 -7.78 17.98
N GLY A 25 -12.09 -7.01 19.08
CA GLY A 25 -10.98 -6.97 20.03
C GLY A 25 -9.97 -5.85 19.76
N ASP A 26 -8.75 -5.99 20.31
CA ASP A 26 -7.69 -4.98 20.18
C ASP A 26 -6.96 -5.11 18.81
N PRO A 27 -6.99 -4.06 17.96
CA PRO A 27 -6.36 -4.05 16.65
C PRO A 27 -4.85 -4.32 16.62
N LEU A 28 -4.16 -4.20 17.77
CA LEU A 28 -2.74 -4.52 17.89
C LEU A 28 -2.48 -6.03 17.77
N TYR A 29 -3.39 -6.85 18.30
CA TYR A 29 -3.26 -8.31 18.32
C TYR A 29 -3.91 -9.01 17.12
N ASP A 30 -4.65 -8.27 16.29
CA ASP A 30 -5.14 -8.79 15.02
C ASP A 30 -3.97 -8.95 14.02
N PRO A 31 -3.65 -10.18 13.58
CA PRO A 31 -2.49 -10.47 12.74
C PRO A 31 -2.72 -10.17 11.25
N ASN A 32 -3.91 -9.74 10.84
CA ASN A 32 -4.33 -9.71 9.44
C ASN A 32 -3.94 -8.42 8.70
N ARG A 33 -2.88 -7.74 9.17
CA ARG A 33 -2.25 -6.64 8.42
C ARG A 33 -1.30 -7.24 7.40
N HIS A 34 -1.70 -7.23 6.14
CA HIS A 34 -0.87 -7.73 5.04
C HIS A 34 -0.08 -6.59 4.38
N THR A 35 1.20 -6.85 4.10
CA THR A 35 2.04 -5.94 3.30
C THR A 35 1.60 -5.98 1.85
N ARG A 36 1.44 -4.80 1.26
CA ARG A 36 1.06 -4.55 -0.13
C ARG A 36 2.08 -3.62 -0.79
N LEU A 37 2.23 -3.75 -2.10
CA LEU A 37 3.19 -3.00 -2.93
C LEU A 37 2.44 -2.33 -4.08
N LYS A 38 2.83 -1.11 -4.45
CA LYS A 38 2.28 -0.37 -5.59
C LYS A 38 3.34 0.54 -6.21
N LEU A 39 3.41 0.61 -7.54
CA LEU A 39 4.24 1.60 -8.23
C LEU A 39 3.68 3.01 -8.01
N VAL A 40 4.56 3.96 -7.68
CA VAL A 40 4.21 5.38 -7.56
C VAL A 40 4.10 5.95 -8.97
N ARG A 41 2.99 6.61 -9.26
CA ARG A 41 2.84 7.42 -10.47
C ARG A 41 3.19 8.86 -10.12
N TRP A 42 3.77 9.58 -11.06
CA TRP A 42 4.11 10.99 -10.89
C TRP A 42 3.27 11.81 -11.86
N ASP A 43 2.62 12.86 -11.37
CA ASP A 43 1.86 13.76 -12.21
C ASP A 43 2.76 14.76 -12.97
N GLU A 44 2.16 15.55 -13.86
CA GLU A 44 2.88 16.53 -14.67
C GLU A 44 3.55 17.66 -13.86
N ASN A 45 3.12 17.86 -12.61
CA ASN A 45 3.69 18.84 -11.69
C ASN A 45 4.79 18.23 -10.81
N GLY A 46 5.10 16.94 -10.99
CA GLY A 46 6.11 16.22 -10.22
C GLY A 46 5.64 15.78 -8.84
N MET A 47 4.32 15.74 -8.60
CA MET A 47 3.75 15.23 -7.35
C MET A 47 3.42 13.74 -7.46
N PRO A 48 3.65 12.95 -6.39
CA PRO A 48 3.34 11.54 -6.40
C PRO A 48 1.82 11.32 -6.29
N ASP A 49 1.25 10.63 -7.27
CA ASP A 49 -0.10 10.08 -7.25
C ASP A 49 -0.07 8.63 -6.74
N PHE A 50 -0.50 8.46 -5.48
CA PHE A 50 -0.60 7.15 -4.85
C PHE A 50 -1.89 6.40 -5.24
N GLY A 51 -2.85 7.04 -5.89
CA GLY A 51 -4.16 6.51 -6.26
C GLY A 51 -4.91 5.79 -5.13
N ILE A 52 -5.79 4.85 -5.50
CA ILE A 52 -6.56 4.03 -4.56
C ILE A 52 -5.84 2.67 -4.34
N PRO A 53 -5.85 2.09 -3.13
CA PRO A 53 -5.42 0.72 -2.91
C PRO A 53 -6.16 -0.25 -3.83
N ALA A 54 -5.44 -1.17 -4.47
CA ALA A 54 -6.08 -2.18 -5.32
C ALA A 54 -7.00 -3.05 -4.46
N ALA A 55 -8.21 -3.34 -4.96
CA ALA A 55 -9.10 -4.34 -4.39
C ALA A 55 -8.42 -5.71 -4.45
N ASP A 56 -8.71 -6.57 -3.49
CA ASP A 56 -8.24 -7.95 -3.54
C ASP A 56 -8.91 -8.65 -4.72
N THR A 57 -8.11 -9.26 -5.59
CA THR A 57 -8.63 -10.17 -6.62
C THR A 57 -8.79 -11.55 -5.98
N ASP A 58 -10.03 -12.06 -5.96
CA ASP A 58 -10.36 -13.44 -5.58
C ASP A 58 -9.62 -14.50 -6.42
#